data_AF-A0A518VCV7-F1
#
_entry.id   AF-A0A518VCV7-F1
#
_cell.length_a   1.000
_cell.length_b   1.000
_cell.length_c   1.000
_cell.angle_alpha   90.00
_cell.angle_beta   90.00
_cell.angle_gamma   90.00
#
_symmetry.space_group_name_H-M   'P 1'
#
loop_
_entity.id
_entity.type
_entity.pdbx_description
1 polymer ?
#
loop_
_entity_poly.entity_id
_entity_poly.type
_entity_poly.pdbx_seq_one_letter_code
_entity_poly.pdbx_strand_id
1 'polypeptide(L)' 'MESFFSHLKTEMMYRCSPKSLEELNQTVETYIAFYNQSRFQKKLGDRSPIEYRETIAV' A
#
# COMPACT_ATOMS: atom_id res chain seq x y z
N MET A 1 3.03 8.73 12.39
CA MET A 1 2.88 7.37 11.83
C MET A 1 2.04 7.50 10.58
N GLU A 2 2.62 7.26 9.41
CA GLU A 2 1.86 7.23 8.17
C GLU A 2 1.03 5.93 8.13
N SER A 3 -0.30 6.07 8.10
CA SER A 3 -1.25 4.95 8.18
C SER A 3 -1.61 4.43 6.79
N PHE A 4 -1.62 3.10 6.62
CA PHE A 4 -2.09 2.43 5.41
C PHE A 4 -3.44 2.99 4.93
N PHE A 5 -4.41 3.13 5.82
CA PHE A 5 -5.75 3.59 5.47
C PHE A 5 -5.80 5.07 5.08
N SER A 6 -4.93 5.91 5.66
CA SER A 6 -4.83 7.31 5.26
C SER A 6 -4.34 7.41 3.82
N HIS A 7 -3.31 6.63 3.48
CA HIS A 7 -2.75 6.59 2.13
C HIS A 7 -3.70 6.00 1.11
N LEU A 8 -4.32 4.87 1.42
CA LEU A 8 -5.33 4.24 0.58
C LEU A 8 -6.45 5.24 0.24
N LYS A 9 -7.02 5.91 1.25
CA LYS A 9 -8.09 6.89 1.03
C LYS A 9 -7.64 8.04 0.14
N THR A 10 -6.52 8.69 0.46
CA THR A 10 -6.02 9.81 -0.35
C THR A 10 -5.72 9.37 -1.78
N GLU A 11 -4.97 8.30 -1.98
CA GLU A 11 -4.55 7.86 -3.31
C GLU A 11 -5.71 7.33 -4.14
N MET A 12 -6.66 6.60 -3.54
CA MET A 12 -7.87 6.15 -4.24
C MET A 12 -8.80 7.32 -4.59
N MET A 13 -8.99 8.29 -3.69
CA MET A 13 -9.85 9.44 -3.96
C MET A 13 -9.40 10.27 -5.16
N TYR A 14 -8.08 10.39 -5.39
CA TYR A 14 -7.55 11.17 -6.50
C TYR A 14 -7.29 10.35 -7.77
N ARG A 15 -7.08 9.04 -7.66
CA ARG A 15 -6.62 8.22 -8.79
C ARG A 15 -7.59 7.13 -9.24
N CYS A 16 -8.69 6.91 -8.52
CA CYS A 16 -9.59 5.80 -8.81
C CYS A 16 -11.06 6.24 -8.82
N SER A 17 -11.76 5.89 -9.89
CA SER A 17 -13.21 6.01 -10.04
C SER A 17 -13.77 4.67 -10.54
N PRO A 18 -13.76 3.63 -9.68
CA PRO A 18 -14.16 2.29 -10.08
C PRO A 18 -15.65 2.30 -10.44
N LYS A 19 -16.00 1.67 -11.57
CA LYS A 19 -17.38 1.66 -12.07
C LYS A 19 -18.18 0.47 -11.55
N SER A 20 -17.50 -0.50 -10.95
CA SER A 20 -18.08 -1.72 -10.39
C SER A 20 -17.40 -2.11 -9.06
N LEU A 21 -18.10 -2.91 -8.26
CA LEU A 21 -17.55 -3.49 -7.03
C LEU A 21 -16.34 -4.38 -7.32
N GLU A 22 -16.36 -5.11 -8.43
CA GLU A 22 -15.24 -5.96 -8.85
C GLU A 22 -13.97 -5.13 -9.14
N GLU A 23 -14.10 -4.03 -9.89
CA GLU A 23 -12.98 -3.12 -10.15
C GLU A 23 -12.46 -2.47 -8.86
N LEU A 24 -13.36 -2.13 -7.93
CA LEU A 24 -12.97 -1.61 -6.62
C LEU A 24 -12.13 -2.64 -5.86
N ASN A 25 -12.59 -3.89 -5.80
CA ASN A 25 -11.85 -4.97 -5.13
C ASN A 25 -10.48 -5.19 -5.77
N GLN A 26 -10.41 -5.32 -7.10
CA GLN A 26 -9.15 -5.49 -7.82
C GLN A 26 -8.18 -4.32 -7.58
N THR A 27 -8.70 -3.10 -7.54
CA THR A 27 -7.87 -1.92 -7.25
C THR A 27 -7.33 -1.96 -5.83
N VAL A 28 -8.16 -2.30 -4.85
CA VAL A 28 -7.74 -2.40 -3.44
C VAL A 28 -6.69 -3.51 -3.27
N GLU A 29 -6.91 -4.69 -3.86
CA GLU A 29 -5.94 -5.80 -3.83
C GLU A 29 -4.60 -5.40 -4.46
N THR A 30 -4.64 -4.74 -5.61
CA THR A 30 -3.44 -4.23 -6.29
C THR A 30 -2.70 -3.21 -5.42
N TYR A 31 -3.44 -2.30 -4.77
CA TYR A 31 -2.85 -1.30 -3.88
C TYR A 31 -2.24 -1.95 -2.63
N ILE A 32 -2.86 -2.96 -2.05
CA ILE A 32 -2.30 -3.71 -0.91
C ILE A 32 -0.98 -4.38 -1.30
N ALA A 33 -0.92 -5.02 -2.47
CA ALA A 33 0.31 -5.65 -2.98
C ALA A 33 1.42 -4.60 -3.15
N PHE A 34 1.12 -3.49 -3.83
CA PHE A 34 2.04 -2.37 -4.00
C PHE A 34 2.53 -1.81 -2.66
N TYR A 35 1.62 -1.57 -1.71
CA TYR A 35 1.95 -1.02 -0.40
C TYR A 35 2.93 -1.93 0.35
N ASN A 36 2.71 -3.24 0.32
CA ASN A 36 3.52 -4.19 1.08
C ASN A 36 4.87 -4.52 0.43
N GLN A 37 4.92 -4.58 -0.91
CA GLN A 37 6.09 -5.07 -1.64
C GLN A 37 6.98 -3.96 -2.20
N SER A 38 6.43 -2.78 -2.51
CA SER A 38 7.14 -1.78 -3.32
C SER A 38 7.16 -0.38 -2.71
N ARG A 39 6.34 -0.13 -1.68
CA ARG A 39 6.20 1.21 -1.12
C ARG A 39 7.27 1.50 -0.08
N PHE A 40 8.25 2.30 -0.46
CA PHE A 40 9.30 2.74 0.45
C PHE A 40 8.75 3.63 1.57
N GLN A 41 9.12 3.31 2.80
CA GLN A 41 8.76 4.11 3.97
C GLN A 41 10.03 4.56 4.68
N LYS A 42 10.21 5.87 4.86
CA LYS A 42 11.37 6.45 5.57
C LYS A 42 11.58 5.84 6.96
N LYS A 43 10.48 5.58 7.68
CA LYS A 43 10.51 4.92 9.01
C LYS A 43 11.08 3.49 8.98
N LEU A 44 11.11 2.85 7.81
CA LEU A 44 11.65 1.51 7.59
C LEU A 44 13.07 1.55 6.97
N GLY A 45 13.70 2.73 6.96
CA GLY A 45 14.98 2.97 6.30
C GLY A 45 14.88 2.82 4.78
N ASP A 46 13.86 3.45 4.19
CA ASP A 46 13.59 3.46 2.75
C ASP A 46 13.41 2.05 2.15
N ARG A 47 12.80 1.16 2.93
CA ARG A 47 12.39 -0.20 2.53
C ARG A 47 10.89 -0.33 2.43
N SER A 48 10.42 -1.32 1.69
CA SER A 48 9.03 -1.77 1.75
C SER A 48 8.72 -2.47 3.08
N PRO A 49 7.43 -2.56 3.48
CA PRO A 49 7.01 -3.29 4.67
C PRO A 49 7.48 -4.74 4.73
N ILE A 50 7.47 -5.46 3.60
CA ILE A 50 7.95 -6.85 3.55
C ILE A 50 9.46 -6.90 3.69
N GLU A 51 10.21 -6.10 2.92
CA GLU A 51 11.68 -6.08 3.05
C GLU A 51 12.12 -5.78 4.48
N TYR A 52 11.46 -4.82 5.15
CA TYR A 52 11.76 -4.53 6.54
C TYR A 52 11.50 -5.71 7.48
N ARG A 53 10.40 -6.45 7.29
CA ARG A 53 10.11 -7.66 8.09
C ARG A 53 11.17 -8.74 7.89
N GLU A 54 11.60 -8.96 6.66
CA GLU A 54 12.68 -9.90 6.33
C GLU A 54 13.99 -9.49 7.03
N THR A 55 14.29 -8.19 7.17
CA THR A 55 15.49 -7.73 7.90
C THR A 55 15.42 -7.89 9.41
N ILE A 56 14.23 -8.02 10.00
CA ILE A 56 14.04 -8.18 11.46
C ILE A 56 13.87 -9.64 11.86
N ALA A 57 13.47 -10.51 10.92
CA ALA A 57 13.33 -11.94 11.14
C ALA A 57 14.68 -12.70 11.21
N VAL A 58 15.80 -11.98 11.22
CA VAL A 58 17.19 -12.47 11.40
C VAL A 58 17.68 -12.13 12.81
#